data_AF-A0A2V7IKA1-F1
#
_entry.id   AF-A0A2V7IKA1-F1
#
_cell.length_a   1.000
_cell.length_b   1.000
_cell.length_c   1.000
_cell.angle_alpha   90.00
_cell.angle_beta   90.00
_cell.angle_gamma   90.00
#
_symmetry.space_group_name_H-M   'P 1'
#
loop_
_entity.id
_entity.type
_entity.pdbx_description
1 polymer ?
#
loop_
_entity_poly.entity_id
_entity_poly.type
_entity_poly.pdbx_seq_one_letter_code
_entity_poly.pdbx_strand_id
1 'polypeptide(L)'
;MLLAARHAYPHRYDLGEEWKRWTGLPFVFAMWAARRTADPRAVRAVHRTLLAARDWGLAHLDLLAEAAARATGVGITDCRAYLAGLDYALTASHLAGLTDFFRRLAARGLVPDGSLQFLQVA
;
A
#
# COMPACT_ATOMS: atom_id res chain seq x y z
N MET A 1 -8.80 -14.08 1.19
CA MET A 1 -9.95 -14.84 0.66
C MET A 1 -9.92 -16.32 1.03
N LEU A 2 -8.80 -17.03 0.89
CA LEU A 2 -8.67 -18.45 1.31
C LEU A 2 -8.99 -18.74 2.79
N LEU A 3 -8.50 -17.91 3.72
CA LEU A 3 -8.78 -18.09 5.15
C LEU A 3 -10.24 -17.81 5.51
N ALA A 4 -10.92 -16.96 4.74
CA ALA A 4 -12.32 -16.63 4.94
C ALA A 4 -13.24 -17.80 4.54
N ALA A 5 -12.96 -18.43 3.40
CA ALA A 5 -13.72 -19.56 2.89
C ALA A 5 -13.67 -20.79 3.82
N ARG A 6 -12.66 -20.87 4.69
CA ARG A 6 -12.46 -22.00 5.60
C ARG A 6 -13.22 -21.88 6.93
N HIS A 7 -13.85 -20.73 7.22
CA HIS A 7 -14.52 -20.46 8.51
C HIS A 7 -13.70 -20.84 9.76
N ALA A 8 -12.37 -20.86 9.64
CA ALA A 8 -11.48 -21.40 10.66
C ALA A 8 -11.31 -20.47 11.89
N TYR A 9 -11.73 -19.22 11.77
CA TYR A 9 -11.57 -18.20 12.80
C TYR A 9 -12.91 -17.54 13.13
N PRO A 10 -13.26 -17.40 14.42
CA PRO A 10 -14.52 -16.80 14.84
C PRO A 10 -14.60 -15.29 14.58
N HIS A 11 -13.44 -14.64 14.41
CA HIS A 11 -13.34 -13.20 14.15
C HIS A 11 -12.40 -12.93 12.98
N ARG A 12 -12.75 -11.91 12.19
CA ARG A 12 -11.95 -11.42 11.07
C ARG A 12 -12.13 -9.92 10.97
N TYR A 13 -11.02 -9.20 11.07
CA TYR A 13 -11.00 -7.74 10.99
C TYR A 13 -10.12 -7.30 9.82
N ASP A 14 -10.60 -6.31 9.08
CA ASP A 14 -9.77 -5.56 8.15
C ASP A 14 -9.14 -4.39 8.92
N LEU A 15 -7.82 -4.46 9.13
CA LEU A 15 -7.12 -3.44 9.92
C LEU A 15 -7.12 -2.06 9.25
N GLY A 16 -7.19 -2.00 7.92
CA GLY A 16 -7.36 -0.73 7.21
C GLY A 16 -8.76 -0.15 7.44
N GLU A 17 -9.78 -1.01 7.46
CA GLU A 17 -11.15 -0.61 7.77
C GLU A 17 -11.32 -0.17 9.23
N GLU A 18 -10.75 -0.90 10.19
CA GLU A 18 -10.77 -0.51 11.60
C GLU A 18 -10.03 0.81 11.84
N TRP A 19 -8.88 1.01 11.18
CA TRP A 19 -8.17 2.28 11.22
C TRP A 19 -9.02 3.43 10.68
N LYS A 20 -9.70 3.21 9.55
CA LYS A 20 -10.57 4.21 8.94
C LYS A 20 -11.78 4.51 9.81
N ARG A 21 -12.38 3.51 10.46
CA ARG A 21 -13.44 3.70 11.47
C ARG A 21 -12.98 4.55 12.64
N TRP A 22 -11.78 4.31 13.13
CA TRP A 22 -11.25 5.01 14.30
C TRP A 22 -10.78 6.45 14.01
N THR A 23 -10.16 6.67 12.85
CA THR A 23 -9.46 7.93 12.54
C THR A 23 -10.11 8.75 11.43
N GLY A 24 -10.97 8.15 10.61
CA GLY A 24 -11.48 8.75 9.37
C GLY A 24 -10.47 8.81 8.22
N LEU A 25 -9.22 8.35 8.43
CA LEU A 25 -8.13 8.46 7.47
C LEU A 25 -7.85 7.12 6.78
N PRO A 26 -7.34 7.12 5.53
CA PRO A 26 -6.78 5.91 4.93
C PRO A 26 -5.50 5.48 5.66
N PHE A 27 -5.15 4.21 5.54
CA PHE A 27 -3.91 3.66 6.11
C PHE A 27 -2.88 3.39 5.01
N VAL A 28 -1.61 3.74 5.25
CA VAL A 28 -0.51 3.47 4.31
C VAL A 28 0.33 2.32 4.87
N PHE A 29 0.21 1.14 4.26
CA PHE A 29 0.95 -0.06 4.68
C PHE A 29 2.41 -0.06 4.23
N ALA A 30 2.70 0.46 3.03
CA ALA A 30 4.02 0.44 2.44
C ALA A 30 4.21 1.61 1.47
N MET A 31 5.46 1.96 1.22
CA MET A 31 5.86 2.94 0.23
C MET A 31 7.20 2.57 -0.40
N TRP A 32 7.41 3.03 -1.63
CA TRP A 32 8.73 3.01 -2.26
C TRP A 32 9.58 4.14 -1.70
N ALA A 33 10.78 3.81 -1.22
CA ALA A 33 11.74 4.77 -0.70
C ALA A 33 13.12 4.57 -1.34
N ALA A 34 13.84 5.66 -1.54
CA ALA A 34 15.23 5.64 -2.00
C ALA A 34 16.17 6.05 -0.87
N ARG A 35 17.38 5.47 -0.85
CA ARG A 35 18.44 5.90 0.07
C ARG A 35 18.83 7.34 -0.26
N ARG A 36 19.11 8.15 0.76
CA ARG A 36 19.54 9.56 0.59
C ARG A 36 20.82 9.72 -0.24
N THR A 37 21.67 8.70 -0.25
CA THR A 37 22.93 8.68 -1.02
C THR A 37 22.76 8.21 -2.47
N ALA A 38 21.54 7.86 -2.89
CA ALA A 38 21.29 7.43 -4.27
C ALA A 38 21.36 8.61 -5.24
N ASP A 39 21.80 8.35 -6.48
CA ASP A 39 21.84 9.37 -7.53
C ASP A 39 20.43 9.93 -7.81
N PRO A 40 20.19 11.24 -7.64
CA PRO A 40 18.90 11.85 -7.89
C PRO A 40 18.36 11.65 -9.30
N ARG A 41 19.24 11.54 -10.32
CA ARG A 41 18.79 11.30 -11.71
C ARG A 41 18.26 9.88 -11.86
N ALA A 42 18.99 8.89 -11.37
CA ALA A 42 18.54 7.50 -11.32
C ALA A 42 17.22 7.35 -10.53
N VAL A 43 17.10 8.00 -9.36
CA VAL A 43 15.87 7.96 -8.55
C VAL A 43 14.66 8.49 -9.32
N ARG A 44 14.80 9.63 -10.02
CA ARG A 44 13.71 10.18 -10.86
C ARG A 44 13.33 9.26 -12.02
N ALA A 45 14.32 8.60 -12.64
CA ALA A 45 14.05 7.65 -13.72
C ALA A 45 13.24 6.45 -13.20
N VAL A 46 13.70 5.82 -12.10
CA VAL A 46 13.00 4.69 -11.47
C VAL A 46 11.61 5.09 -10.99
N HIS A 47 11.46 6.26 -10.38
CA HIS A 47 10.15 6.76 -9.93
C HIS A 47 9.14 6.84 -11.09
N ARG A 48 9.53 7.43 -12.23
CA ARG A 48 8.65 7.48 -13.42
C ARG A 48 8.32 6.09 -13.95
N THR A 49 9.29 5.19 -13.97
CA THR A 49 9.07 3.80 -14.40
C THR A 49 8.09 3.07 -13.47
N LEU A 50 8.19 3.26 -12.15
CA LEU A 50 7.27 2.66 -11.18
C LEU A 50 5.84 3.19 -11.34
N LEU A 51 5.67 4.49 -11.60
CA LEU A 51 4.35 5.07 -11.89
C LEU A 51 3.75 4.48 -13.17
N ALA A 52 4.53 4.43 -14.26
CA ALA A 52 4.09 3.84 -15.52
C ALA A 52 3.73 2.34 -15.35
N ALA A 53 4.52 1.59 -14.58
CA ALA A 53 4.26 0.18 -14.29
C ALA A 53 2.98 -0.02 -13.46
N ARG A 54 2.73 0.85 -12.47
CA ARG A 54 1.48 0.85 -11.70
C ARG A 54 0.28 1.10 -12.61
N ASP A 55 0.35 2.16 -13.43
CA ASP A 55 -0.77 2.55 -14.30
C ASP A 55 -1.07 1.48 -15.34
N TRP A 56 -0.02 0.89 -15.91
CA TRP A 56 -0.15 -0.27 -16.79
C TRP A 56 -0.79 -1.46 -16.06
N GLY A 57 -0.34 -1.78 -14.84
CA GLY A 57 -0.89 -2.90 -14.06
C GLY A 57 -2.38 -2.73 -13.73
N LEU A 58 -2.80 -1.51 -13.38
CA LEU A 58 -4.21 -1.18 -13.14
C LEU A 58 -5.06 -1.32 -14.40
N ALA A 59 -4.50 -1.04 -15.59
CA ALA A 59 -5.17 -1.25 -16.86
C ALA A 59 -5.21 -2.72 -17.32
N HIS A 60 -4.38 -3.59 -16.73
CA HIS A 60 -4.23 -5.01 -17.13
C HIS A 60 -4.48 -5.98 -15.96
N LEU A 61 -5.43 -5.65 -15.09
CA LEU A 61 -5.71 -6.44 -13.88
C LEU A 61 -6.06 -7.91 -14.16
N ASP A 62 -6.75 -8.20 -15.26
CA ASP A 62 -7.12 -9.58 -15.61
C ASP A 62 -5.88 -10.45 -15.87
N LEU A 63 -4.92 -9.92 -16.65
CA LEU A 63 -3.63 -10.57 -16.91
C LEU A 63 -2.86 -10.82 -15.61
N LEU A 64 -2.81 -9.82 -14.71
CA LEU A 64 -2.13 -9.94 -13.43
C LEU A 64 -2.84 -10.94 -12.51
N ALA A 65 -4.17 -10.97 -12.52
CA ALA A 65 -4.95 -11.90 -11.72
C ALA A 65 -4.74 -13.36 -12.16
N GLU A 66 -4.66 -13.62 -13.47
CA GLU A 66 -4.32 -14.95 -13.99
C GLU A 66 -2.92 -15.39 -13.58
N ALA A 67 -1.93 -14.50 -13.69
CA ALA A 67 -0.56 -14.78 -13.27
C ALA A 67 -0.49 -15.06 -11.76
N ALA A 68 -1.17 -14.24 -10.95
CA ALA A 68 -1.24 -14.42 -9.51
C ALA A 68 -1.94 -15.74 -9.13
N ALA A 69 -3.03 -16.10 -9.82
CA ALA A 69 -3.74 -17.35 -9.59
C ALA A 69 -2.84 -18.56 -9.85
N ARG A 70 -2.09 -18.56 -10.96
CA ARG A 70 -1.11 -19.61 -11.27
C ARG A 70 0.00 -19.70 -10.22
N ALA A 71 0.48 -18.57 -9.73
CA ALA A 71 1.59 -18.53 -8.76
C ALA A 71 1.17 -18.90 -7.33
N THR A 72 -0.09 -18.63 -6.94
CA THR A 72 -0.54 -18.73 -5.55
C THR A 72 -1.57 -19.83 -5.29
N GLY A 73 -2.22 -20.34 -6.34
CA GLY A 73 -3.36 -21.26 -6.22
C GLY A 73 -4.67 -20.60 -5.76
N VAL A 74 -4.70 -19.27 -5.60
CA VAL A 74 -5.93 -18.50 -5.32
C VAL A 74 -6.76 -18.40 -6.60
N GLY A 75 -8.09 -18.41 -6.50
CA GLY A 75 -8.97 -18.27 -7.66
C GLY A 75 -8.76 -16.94 -8.39
N ILE A 76 -8.88 -16.93 -9.72
CA ILE A 76 -8.64 -15.73 -10.54
C ILE A 76 -9.53 -14.56 -10.11
N THR A 77 -10.82 -14.82 -9.86
CA THR A 77 -11.77 -13.80 -9.37
C THR A 77 -11.31 -13.16 -8.07
N ASP A 78 -10.79 -13.96 -7.14
CA ASP A 78 -10.29 -13.51 -5.84
C ASP A 78 -9.02 -12.67 -5.98
N CYS A 79 -8.08 -13.14 -6.81
CA CYS A 79 -6.86 -12.39 -7.14
C CYS A 79 -7.20 -11.04 -7.75
N ARG A 80 -8.13 -11.01 -8.71
CA ARG A 80 -8.57 -9.79 -9.37
C ARG A 80 -9.22 -8.83 -8.39
N ALA A 81 -10.14 -9.31 -7.56
CA ALA A 81 -10.81 -8.49 -6.55
C ALA A 81 -9.81 -7.90 -5.55
N TYR A 82 -8.84 -8.69 -5.11
CA TYR A 82 -7.78 -8.22 -4.22
C TYR A 82 -6.91 -7.13 -4.87
N LEU A 83 -6.38 -7.39 -6.07
CA LEU A 83 -5.50 -6.44 -6.77
C LEU A 83 -6.22 -5.13 -7.13
N ALA A 84 -7.50 -5.20 -7.49
CA ALA A 84 -8.34 -4.05 -7.79
C ALA A 84 -8.75 -3.25 -6.53
N GLY A 85 -8.81 -3.91 -5.37
CA GLY A 85 -9.19 -3.27 -4.10
C GLY A 85 -8.06 -2.52 -3.40
N LEU A 86 -6.82 -2.67 -3.86
CA LEU A 86 -5.67 -1.95 -3.32
C LEU A 86 -5.66 -0.49 -3.82
N ASP A 87 -5.43 0.45 -2.91
CA ASP A 87 -5.15 1.84 -3.24
C ASP A 87 -3.62 2.03 -3.39
N TYR A 88 -3.18 2.44 -4.58
CA TYR A 88 -1.77 2.64 -4.93
C TYR A 88 -1.39 4.13 -5.00
N ALA A 89 -2.29 5.03 -4.62
CA ALA A 89 -2.02 6.46 -4.59
C ALA A 89 -1.36 6.89 -3.28
N LEU A 90 -0.69 8.05 -3.32
CA LEU A 90 -0.18 8.73 -2.13
C LEU A 90 -0.66 10.18 -2.14
N THR A 91 -1.95 10.36 -1.89
CA THR A 91 -2.61 11.68 -1.86
C THR A 91 -2.38 12.38 -0.51
N ALA A 92 -2.86 13.63 -0.38
CA ALA A 92 -2.82 14.36 0.88
C ALA A 92 -3.52 13.63 2.05
N SER A 93 -4.62 12.92 1.80
CA SER A 93 -5.31 12.13 2.84
C SER A 93 -4.47 10.92 3.28
N HIS A 94 -3.76 10.28 2.36
CA HIS A 94 -2.81 9.21 2.67
C HIS A 94 -1.64 9.72 3.51
N LEU A 95 -1.08 10.88 3.15
CA LEU A 95 -0.04 11.53 3.94
C LEU A 95 -0.51 11.91 5.34
N ALA A 96 -1.76 12.38 5.48
CA ALA A 96 -2.36 12.67 6.78
C ALA A 96 -2.51 11.39 7.63
N GLY A 97 -3.01 10.30 7.05
CA GLY A 97 -3.12 9.00 7.73
C GLY A 97 -1.76 8.47 8.20
N LEU A 98 -0.76 8.51 7.33
CA LEU A 98 0.61 8.11 7.65
C LEU A 98 1.20 8.97 8.77
N THR A 99 1.00 10.28 8.72
CA THR A 99 1.49 11.23 9.73
C THR A 99 0.83 10.97 11.08
N ASP A 100 -0.49 10.72 11.12
CA ASP A 100 -1.19 10.39 12.36
C ASP A 100 -0.67 9.07 12.97
N PHE A 101 -0.40 8.07 12.14
CA PHE A 101 0.18 6.81 12.59
C PHE A 101 1.56 7.00 13.24
N PHE A 102 2.48 7.71 12.57
CA PHE A 102 3.80 8.01 13.13
C PHE A 102 3.74 8.83 14.42
N ARG A 103 2.88 9.84 14.48
CA ARG A 103 2.65 10.64 15.69
C ARG A 103 2.24 9.76 16.87
N ARG A 104 1.36 8.78 16.66
CA ARG A 104 0.93 7.84 17.71
C ARG A 104 2.05 6.89 18.14
N LEU A 105 2.90 6.44 17.22
CA LEU A 105 4.07 5.63 17.54
C LEU A 105 5.09 6.42 18.37
N ALA A 106 5.36 7.67 17.98
CA ALA A 106 6.27 8.57 18.69
C ALA A 106 5.77 8.87 20.12
N ALA A 107 4.46 9.14 20.28
CA ALA A 107 3.84 9.34 21.60
C ALA A 107 3.95 8.11 22.53
N ARG A 108 4.22 6.92 21.98
CA ARG A 108 4.45 5.67 22.70
C ARG A 108 5.93 5.30 22.82
N GLY A 109 6.83 6.15 22.33
CA GLY A 109 8.28 5.90 22.33
C GLY A 109 8.72 4.75 21.43
N LEU A 110 7.90 4.32 20.47
CA LEU A 110 8.21 3.19 19.58
C LEU A 110 9.08 3.61 18.39
N VAL A 111 9.06 4.89 18.04
CA VAL A 111 9.90 5.49 17.01
C VAL A 111 10.38 6.86 17.50
N PRO A 112 11.53 7.36 17.01
CA PRO A 112 11.94 8.73 17.26
C PRO A 112 10.89 9.72 16.74
N ASP A 113 10.76 10.85 17.44
CA ASP A 113 10.01 11.97 16.87
C ASP A 113 10.77 12.49 15.65
N GLY A 114 10.11 12.53 14.50
CA GLY A 114 10.75 12.79 13.23
C GLY A 114 9.75 13.07 12.12
N SER A 115 10.16 13.90 11.17
CA SER A 115 9.37 14.21 9.99
C SER A 115 9.72 13.30 8.83
N LEU A 116 8.69 12.83 8.11
CA LEU A 116 8.86 12.14 6.84
C LEU A 116 9.22 13.18 5.77
N GLN A 117 10.27 12.90 5.00
CA GLN A 117 10.66 13.71 3.84
C GLN A 117 10.23 13.00 2.56
N PHE A 118 9.40 13.66 1.77
CA PHE A 118 8.91 13.14 0.49
C PHE A 118 9.68 13.79 -0.66
N LEU A 119 9.97 13.01 -1.69
CA LEU A 119 10.56 13.55 -2.91
C LEU A 119 9.54 14.48 -3.57
N GLN A 120 9.90 15.75 -3.74
CA GLN A 120 9.15 16.64 -4.62
C GLN A 120 9.55 16.30 -6.06
N VAL A 121 8.67 15.61 -6.76
CA VAL A 121 8.85 15.31 -8.18
C VAL A 121 7.86 16.18 -8.93
N ALA A 122 8.36 17.24 -9.56
CA ALA A 122 7.62 18.07 -10.50
C ALA A 122 7.24 17.27 -11.75
#